data_AF-A0AAE0CQR1-F1
#
_entry.id   AF-A0AAE0CQR1-F1
#
_cell.length_a   1.000
_cell.length_b   1.000
_cell.length_c   1.000
_cell.angle_alpha   90.00
_cell.angle_beta   90.00
_cell.angle_gamma   90.00
#
_symmetry.space_group_name_H-M   'P 1'
#
loop_
_entity.id
_entity.type
_entity.pdbx_description
1 polymer ?
#
loop_
_entity_poly.entity_id
_entity_poly.type
_entity_poly.pdbx_seq_one_letter_code
_entity_poly.pdbx_strand_id
1 'polypeptide(L)'
;MEIFWEALVFCDLEDMDFVGPCFTWSNKRDCGLIQERLDRGVCDFNWKNLFPSSIVEHLDFWHFDHRVVHVKVLEECGVQGTGWRRFRLLFHFEACWANDPECKWLVCDNWEDGNGCVDMVGMSSRLGRCAQRLAVWNQTNRWAIR
;
A
#
# COMPACT_ATOMS: atom_id res chain seq x y z
N MET A 1 17.98 -17.96 -13.37
CA MET A 1 16.64 -17.74 -13.96
C MET A 1 15.97 -19.05 -14.40
N GLU A 2 16.71 -20.05 -14.89
CA GLU A 2 16.14 -21.34 -15.33
C GLU A 2 15.34 -22.06 -14.24
N ILE A 3 15.93 -22.27 -13.06
CA ILE A 3 15.26 -22.90 -11.90
C ILE A 3 13.97 -22.18 -11.49
N PHE A 4 13.92 -20.85 -11.64
CA PHE A 4 12.71 -20.07 -11.34
C PHE A 4 11.59 -20.39 -12.34
N TRP A 5 11.91 -20.43 -13.63
CA TRP A 5 10.94 -20.78 -14.66
C TRP A 5 10.47 -22.22 -14.54
N GLU A 6 11.37 -23.15 -14.23
CA GLU A 6 11.02 -24.55 -13.96
C GLU A 6 10.04 -24.67 -12.78
N ALA A 7 10.27 -23.91 -11.70
CA ALA A 7 9.38 -23.89 -10.55
C ALA A 7 7.99 -23.33 -10.90
N LEU A 8 7.91 -22.27 -11.72
CA LEU A 8 6.63 -21.72 -12.18
C LEU A 8 5.86 -22.74 -13.02
N VAL A 9 6.54 -23.38 -13.99
CA VAL A 9 5.93 -24.42 -14.83
C VAL A 9 5.48 -25.62 -14.00
N PHE A 10 6.30 -26.08 -13.05
CA PHE A 10 5.94 -27.19 -12.16
C PHE A 10 4.71 -26.90 -11.29
N CYS A 11 4.51 -25.64 -10.92
CA CYS A 11 3.38 -25.19 -10.10
C CYS A 11 2.17 -24.71 -10.93
N ASP A 12 2.19 -24.84 -12.26
CA ASP A 12 1.17 -24.29 -13.17
C ASP A 12 0.91 -22.77 -12.95
N LEU A 13 1.99 -22.04 -12.64
CA LEU A 13 1.98 -20.59 -12.45
C LEU A 13 2.49 -19.87 -13.69
N GLU A 14 1.89 -18.74 -14.00
CA GLU A 14 2.29 -17.86 -15.09
C GLU A 14 2.50 -16.42 -14.60
N ASP A 15 3.47 -15.72 -15.20
CA ASP A 15 3.73 -14.31 -14.95
C ASP A 15 2.53 -13.48 -15.43
N MET A 16 2.00 -12.63 -14.55
CA MET A 16 0.91 -11.74 -14.87
C MET A 16 1.43 -10.58 -15.72
N ASP A 17 0.60 -10.12 -16.66
CA ASP A 17 0.87 -8.89 -17.38
C ASP A 17 0.92 -7.70 -16.41
N PHE A 18 1.79 -6.73 -16.72
CA PHE A 18 1.97 -5.55 -15.90
C PHE A 18 1.89 -4.24 -16.69
N VAL A 19 1.57 -3.17 -15.98
CA VAL A 19 1.65 -1.78 -16.45
C VAL A 19 2.63 -0.98 -15.57
N GLY A 20 3.22 0.04 -16.16
CA GLY A 20 4.23 0.87 -15.52
C GLY A 20 5.67 0.46 -15.87
N PRO A 21 6.67 0.91 -15.09
CA PRO A 21 8.08 0.69 -15.39
C PRO A 21 8.49 -0.79 -15.37
N CYS A 22 9.35 -1.20 -16.30
CA CYS A 22 9.75 -2.62 -16.44
C CYS A 22 10.58 -3.17 -15.28
N PHE A 23 11.34 -2.32 -14.58
CA PHE A 23 12.28 -2.73 -13.54
C PHE A 23 11.71 -2.46 -12.16
N THR A 24 11.72 -3.47 -11.30
CA THR A 24 11.22 -3.37 -9.93
C THR A 24 12.32 -3.10 -8.92
N TRP A 25 13.59 -3.26 -9.28
CA TRP A 25 14.74 -3.00 -8.43
C TRP A 25 15.76 -2.07 -9.10
N SER A 26 16.47 -1.28 -8.30
CA SER A 26 17.59 -0.44 -8.75
C SER A 26 18.68 -0.35 -7.69
N ASN A 27 19.94 -0.43 -8.11
CA ASN A 27 21.07 -0.21 -7.22
C ASN A 27 21.28 1.27 -6.81
N LYS A 28 20.50 2.20 -7.37
CA LYS A 28 20.49 3.64 -7.06
C LYS A 28 21.82 4.38 -7.23
N ARG A 29 22.72 3.88 -8.07
CA ARG A 29 24.02 4.56 -8.30
C ARG A 29 23.92 5.53 -9.47
N ASP A 30 24.48 6.73 -9.30
CA ASP A 30 24.55 7.73 -10.37
C ASP A 30 25.46 7.29 -11.52
N CYS A 31 26.55 6.59 -11.19
CA CYS A 31 27.44 5.95 -12.15
C CYS A 31 27.40 4.44 -11.97
N GLY A 32 27.14 3.70 -13.06
CA GLY A 32 26.92 2.26 -12.99
C GLY A 32 25.53 1.89 -12.45
N LEU A 33 24.50 2.63 -12.88
CA LEU A 33 23.10 2.31 -12.61
C LEU A 33 22.78 0.93 -13.17
N ILE A 34 22.28 0.04 -12.31
CA ILE A 34 21.76 -1.28 -12.67
C ILE A 34 20.31 -1.33 -12.21
N GLN A 35 19.44 -1.79 -13.10
CA GLN A 35 18.03 -2.00 -12.83
C GLN A 35 17.64 -3.41 -13.27
N GLU A 36 16.86 -4.09 -12.44
CA GLU A 36 16.42 -5.47 -12.70
C GLU A 36 14.93 -5.62 -12.34
N ARG A 37 14.26 -6.60 -12.96
CA ARG A 37 12.90 -7.01 -12.59
C ARG A 37 12.99 -8.27 -11.73
N LEU A 38 13.12 -8.05 -10.42
CA LEU A 38 13.26 -9.11 -9.42
C LEU A 38 11.90 -9.55 -8.84
N ASP A 39 10.94 -8.64 -8.83
CA ASP A 39 9.63 -8.85 -8.24
C ASP A 39 8.60 -9.06 -9.36
N ARG A 40 7.77 -10.10 -9.24
CA ARG A 40 6.77 -10.49 -10.24
C ARG A 40 5.50 -10.95 -9.56
N GLY A 41 4.35 -10.57 -10.12
CA GLY A 41 3.07 -11.19 -9.78
C GLY A 41 2.87 -12.42 -10.66
N VAL A 42 2.57 -13.57 -10.05
CA VAL A 42 2.28 -14.81 -10.77
C VAL A 42 0.93 -15.34 -10.32
N CYS A 43 0.23 -16.05 -11.19
CA CYS A 43 -1.08 -16.61 -10.90
C CYS A 43 -1.25 -18.00 -11.54
N ASP A 44 -2.15 -18.80 -10.98
CA ASP A 44 -2.60 -20.04 -11.62
C ASP A 44 -3.87 -19.80 -12.44
N PHE A 45 -4.29 -20.83 -13.17
CA PHE A 45 -5.50 -20.78 -13.99
C PHE A 45 -6.77 -20.49 -13.18
N ASN A 46 -6.87 -21.01 -11.95
CA ASN A 46 -8.03 -20.78 -11.09
C ASN A 46 -8.14 -19.30 -10.70
N TRP A 47 -7.02 -18.66 -10.34
CA TRP A 47 -6.96 -17.24 -10.05
C TRP A 47 -7.35 -16.40 -11.27
N LYS A 48 -6.83 -16.70 -12.46
CA LYS A 48 -7.24 -15.99 -13.68
C LYS A 48 -8.73 -16.10 -13.98
N ASN A 49 -9.34 -17.26 -13.73
CA ASN A 49 -10.79 -17.42 -13.89
C ASN A 49 -11.58 -16.62 -12.85
N LEU A 50 -11.08 -16.54 -11.62
CA LEU A 50 -11.69 -15.75 -10.55
C LEU A 50 -11.47 -14.25 -10.75
N PHE A 51 -10.38 -13.82 -11.38
CA PHE A 51 -10.02 -12.41 -11.52
C PHE A 51 -9.53 -12.12 -12.95
N PRO A 52 -10.41 -12.25 -13.97
CA PRO A 52 -10.02 -12.14 -15.37
C PRO A 52 -9.54 -10.73 -15.74
N SER A 53 -10.03 -9.71 -15.02
CA SER A 53 -9.65 -8.31 -15.17
C SER A 53 -8.59 -7.88 -14.14
N SER A 54 -7.69 -8.79 -13.73
CA SER A 54 -6.57 -8.47 -12.85
C SER A 54 -5.31 -8.10 -13.64
N ILE A 55 -4.55 -7.15 -13.11
CA ILE A 55 -3.29 -6.68 -13.72
C ILE A 55 -2.29 -6.32 -12.63
N VAL A 56 -1.00 -6.49 -12.91
CA VAL A 56 0.05 -5.99 -12.05
C VAL A 56 0.35 -4.52 -12.39
N GLU A 57 0.46 -3.68 -11.39
CA GLU A 57 0.87 -2.28 -11.52
C GLU A 57 2.19 -2.08 -10.78
N HIS A 58 3.24 -1.68 -11.49
CA HIS A 58 4.51 -1.29 -10.87
C HIS A 58 4.44 0.20 -10.52
N LEU A 59 4.40 0.51 -9.23
CA LEU A 59 4.36 1.88 -8.75
C LEU A 59 5.76 2.54 -8.74
N ASP A 60 5.81 3.83 -8.43
CA ASP A 60 7.07 4.55 -8.37
C ASP A 60 7.98 4.17 -7.21
N PHE A 61 9.28 4.39 -7.40
CA PHE A 61 10.25 4.21 -6.31
C PHE A 61 9.95 5.22 -5.21
N TRP A 62 9.77 4.73 -3.98
CA TRP A 62 9.56 5.60 -2.83
C TRP A 62 10.66 5.41 -1.79
N HIS A 63 11.79 6.09 -1.94
CA HIS A 63 12.99 5.96 -1.08
C HIS A 63 13.58 4.53 -0.91
N PHE A 64 12.93 3.48 -1.43
CA PHE A 64 13.39 2.09 -1.44
C PHE A 64 14.06 1.76 -2.78
N ASP A 65 14.98 0.81 -2.75
CA ASP A 65 15.64 0.21 -3.92
C ASP A 65 14.73 -0.75 -4.69
N HIS A 66 13.56 -1.08 -4.12
CA HIS A 66 12.45 -1.76 -4.79
C HIS A 66 11.26 -0.82 -5.07
N ARG A 67 10.52 -1.12 -6.14
CA ARG A 67 9.18 -0.60 -6.44
C ARG A 67 8.13 -1.48 -5.79
N VAL A 68 6.98 -0.90 -5.51
CA VAL A 68 5.81 -1.68 -5.09
C VAL A 68 5.21 -2.38 -6.32
N VAL A 69 5.02 -3.69 -6.21
CA VAL A 69 4.27 -4.52 -7.16
C VAL A 69 2.85 -4.67 -6.64
N HIS A 70 1.89 -4.00 -7.28
CA HIS A 70 0.50 -3.95 -6.85
C HIS A 70 -0.39 -4.78 -7.77
N VAL A 71 -0.98 -5.86 -7.26
CA VAL A 71 -1.97 -6.65 -8.01
C VAL A 71 -3.32 -5.96 -7.89
N LYS A 72 -3.78 -5.37 -9.00
CA LYS A 72 -5.05 -4.66 -9.08
C LYS A 72 -6.10 -5.56 -9.71
N VAL A 73 -7.18 -5.81 -8.97
CA VAL A 73 -8.37 -6.52 -9.45
C VAL A 73 -9.41 -5.46 -9.82
N LEU A 74 -9.75 -5.34 -11.11
CA LEU A 74 -10.60 -4.25 -11.61
C LEU A 74 -12.10 -4.51 -11.47
N GLU A 75 -12.51 -5.77 -11.32
CA GLU A 75 -13.90 -6.16 -11.05
C GLU A 75 -13.98 -6.84 -9.69
N GLU A 76 -14.85 -6.34 -8.81
CA GLU A 76 -15.21 -7.04 -7.58
C GLU A 76 -15.96 -8.32 -7.97
N CYS A 77 -15.24 -9.43 -8.17
CA CYS A 77 -15.89 -10.73 -8.12
C CYS A 77 -16.58 -10.82 -6.76
N GLY A 78 -17.87 -11.13 -6.77
CA GLY A 78 -18.85 -10.99 -5.68
C GLY A 78 -18.59 -11.83 -4.42
N VAL A 79 -17.34 -12.00 -4.03
CA VAL A 79 -16.90 -12.49 -2.74
C VAL A 79 -17.31 -11.42 -1.73
N GLN A 80 -18.52 -11.58 -1.17
CA GLN A 80 -18.98 -10.88 0.02
C GLN A 80 -18.13 -11.33 1.23
N GLY A 81 -16.84 -11.00 1.21
CA GLY A 81 -15.90 -11.25 2.29
C GLY A 81 -16.14 -10.26 3.41
N THR A 82 -16.95 -10.66 4.39
CA THR A 82 -17.23 -9.90 5.62
C THR A 82 -15.97 -9.57 6.43
N GLY A 83 -14.83 -10.23 6.14
CA GLY A 83 -13.53 -10.00 6.77
C GLY A 83 -12.77 -8.77 6.28
N TRP A 84 -12.76 -8.48 4.97
CA TRP A 84 -11.92 -7.40 4.43
C TRP A 84 -12.44 -6.01 4.82
N ARG A 85 -13.77 -5.90 4.98
CA ARG A 85 -14.42 -4.69 5.54
C ARG A 85 -13.97 -4.40 6.98
N ARG A 86 -13.62 -5.40 7.79
CA ARG A 86 -13.15 -5.19 9.18
C ARG A 86 -11.74 -4.61 9.24
N PHE A 87 -10.82 -5.02 8.37
CA PHE A 87 -9.47 -4.43 8.32
C PHE A 87 -9.49 -2.97 7.87
N ARG A 88 -10.42 -2.59 6.98
CA ARG A 88 -10.61 -1.20 6.55
C ARG A 88 -11.17 -0.28 7.63
N LEU A 89 -11.66 -0.82 8.75
CA LEU A 89 -12.18 -0.04 9.89
C LEU A 89 -11.11 0.27 10.94
N LEU A 90 -9.94 -0.38 10.89
CA LEU A 90 -8.84 -0.04 11.78
C LEU A 90 -8.07 1.14 11.19
N PHE A 91 -8.12 2.26 11.90
CA PHE A 91 -7.27 3.40 11.60
C PHE A 91 -5.80 2.97 11.65
N HIS A 92 -5.07 3.21 10.57
CA HIS A 92 -3.63 3.07 10.50
C HIS A 92 -3.02 4.42 10.18
N PHE A 93 -1.96 4.76 10.89
CA PHE A 93 -1.14 5.91 10.57
C PHE A 93 -0.02 5.47 9.61
N GLU A 94 0.11 6.14 8.47
CA GLU A 94 1.22 5.89 7.55
C GLU A 94 2.34 6.89 7.81
N ALA A 95 3.58 6.41 7.88
CA ALA A 95 4.74 7.23 8.23
C ALA A 95 4.94 8.42 7.26
N CYS A 96 4.53 8.29 6.00
CA CYS A 96 4.60 9.38 5.02
C CYS A 96 3.73 10.59 5.40
N TRP A 97 2.64 10.39 6.13
CA TRP A 97 1.75 11.47 6.57
C TRP A 97 2.49 12.44 7.50
N ALA A 98 3.48 11.96 8.26
CA ALA A 98 4.28 12.81 9.15
C ALA A 98 5.06 13.91 8.40
N ASN A 99 5.21 13.81 7.07
CA ASN A 99 5.85 14.84 6.26
C ASN A 99 4.86 15.87 5.70
N ASP A 100 3.56 15.56 5.69
CA ASP A 100 2.52 16.43 5.17
C ASP A 100 2.25 17.61 6.13
N PRO A 101 2.30 18.86 5.68
CA PRO A 101 2.03 20.03 6.52
C PRO A 101 0.63 20.03 7.15
N GLU A 102 -0.40 19.56 6.45
CA GLU A 102 -1.78 19.46 6.93
C GLU A 102 -1.91 18.36 7.99
N CYS A 103 -1.22 17.23 7.81
CA CYS A 103 -1.14 16.19 8.86
C CYS A 103 -0.50 16.73 10.14
N LYS A 104 0.64 17.44 10.03
CA LYS A 104 1.31 18.07 11.18
C LYS A 104 0.38 19.04 11.90
N TRP A 105 -0.29 19.91 11.13
CA TRP A 105 -1.24 20.86 11.67
C TRP A 105 -2.40 20.16 12.41
N LEU A 106 -3.00 19.12 11.82
CA LEU A 106 -4.07 18.33 12.43
C LEU A 106 -3.67 17.71 13.76
N VAL A 107 -2.45 17.16 13.84
CA VAL A 107 -1.92 16.57 15.08
C VAL A 107 -1.71 17.65 16.14
N CYS A 108 -1.10 18.79 15.77
CA CYS A 108 -0.87 19.92 16.69
C CYS A 108 -2.18 20.50 17.22
N ASP A 109 -3.12 20.82 16.33
CA ASP A 109 -4.44 21.37 16.67
C ASP A 109 -5.21 20.44 17.61
N ASN A 110 -5.20 19.12 17.35
CA ASN A 110 -5.83 18.14 18.25
C ASN A 110 -5.12 18.03 19.62
N TRP A 111 -3.83 18.34 19.69
CA TRP A 111 -3.05 18.26 20.92
C TRP A 111 -3.20 19.50 21.81
N GLU A 112 -3.37 20.66 21.18
CA GLU A 112 -3.48 21.97 21.82
C GLU A 112 -4.92 22.30 22.29
N ASP A 113 -5.90 21.46 21.94
CA ASP A 113 -7.31 21.60 22.30
C ASP A 113 -7.56 21.37 23.82
N GLY A 114 -7.17 22.38 24.61
CA GLY A 114 -7.82 22.88 25.83
C GLY A 114 -7.77 22.08 27.14
N ASN A 115 -7.81 20.74 27.13
CA ASN A 115 -7.94 19.98 28.38
C ASN A 115 -6.67 19.17 28.65
N GLY A 116 -5.72 19.74 29.40
CA GLY A 116 -4.52 19.03 29.86
C GLY A 116 -4.88 17.63 30.36
N CYS A 117 -4.38 16.59 29.69
CA CYS A 117 -4.66 15.22 30.11
C CYS A 117 -3.85 14.94 31.38
N VAL A 118 -4.53 14.86 32.52
CA VAL A 118 -3.91 14.49 33.79
C VAL A 118 -3.88 12.97 33.96
N ASP A 119 -4.65 12.23 33.15
CA ASP A 119 -4.79 10.77 33.24
C ASP A 119 -4.71 10.03 31.89
N MET A 120 -4.60 8.71 31.98
CA MET A 120 -4.54 7.79 30.82
C MET A 120 -5.82 7.81 29.98
N VAL A 121 -6.97 8.12 30.59
CA VAL A 121 -8.27 8.18 29.91
C VAL A 121 -8.32 9.38 28.97
N GLY A 122 -7.89 10.55 29.44
CA GLY A 122 -7.75 11.76 28.64
C GLY A 122 -6.76 11.58 27.48
N MET A 123 -5.64 10.91 27.72
CA MET A 123 -4.68 10.57 26.66
C MET A 123 -5.28 9.62 25.61
N SER A 124 -5.96 8.55 26.03
CA SER A 124 -6.63 7.62 25.11
C SER A 124 -7.71 8.32 24.28
N SER A 125 -8.47 9.24 24.89
CA SER A 125 -9.48 10.02 24.17
C SER A 125 -8.86 10.93 23.12
N ARG A 126 -7.75 11.61 23.45
CA ARG A 126 -7.00 12.45 22.51
C ARG A 126 -6.44 11.67 21.33
N LEU A 127 -5.86 10.49 21.58
CA LEU A 127 -5.39 9.59 20.54
C LEU A 127 -6.54 9.11 19.64
N GLY A 128 -7.68 8.74 20.23
CA GLY A 128 -8.88 8.35 19.49
C GLY A 128 -9.43 9.47 18.59
N ARG A 129 -9.48 10.71 19.09
CA ARG A 129 -9.88 11.87 18.28
C ARG A 129 -8.88 12.17 17.17
N CYS A 130 -7.58 12.11 17.46
CA CYS A 130 -6.52 12.29 16.47
C CYS A 130 -6.67 11.26 15.34
N ALA A 131 -6.83 9.99 15.69
CA ALA A 131 -7.06 8.90 14.76
C ALA A 131 -8.30 9.14 13.89
N GLN A 132 -9.42 9.58 14.49
CA GLN A 132 -10.64 9.88 13.74
C GLN A 132 -10.45 11.05 12.76
N ARG A 133 -9.80 12.14 13.18
CA ARG A 133 -9.54 13.31 12.33
C ARG A 133 -8.62 12.96 11.17
N LEU A 134 -7.54 12.23 11.43
CA LEU A 134 -6.62 11.74 10.39
C LEU A 134 -7.30 10.75 9.44
N ALA A 135 -8.22 9.91 9.94
CA ALA A 135 -9.00 9.01 9.10
C ALA A 135 -9.91 9.77 8.11
N VAL A 136 -10.55 10.85 8.56
CA VAL A 136 -11.39 11.72 7.71
C VAL A 136 -10.53 12.47 6.70
N TRP A 137 -9.42 13.06 7.15
CA TRP A 137 -8.45 13.75 6.30
C TRP A 137 -7.90 12.84 5.19
N ASN A 138 -7.48 11.61 5.52
CA ASN A 138 -7.00 10.65 4.53
C ASN A 138 -8.08 10.30 3.49
N GLN A 139 -9.36 10.21 3.88
CA GLN A 139 -10.45 9.98 2.91
C GLN A 139 -10.62 11.14 1.93
N THR A 140 -10.31 12.37 2.32
CA THR A 140 -10.41 13.57 1.47
C THR A 140 -9.14 13.82 0.64
N ASN A 141 -7.98 13.34 1.12
CA ASN A 141 -6.67 13.56 0.50
C ASN A 141 -6.07 12.31 -0.18
N ARG A 142 -6.90 11.32 -0.55
CA ARG A 142 -6.44 10.08 -1.22
C ARG A 142 -5.63 10.28 -2.50
N TRP A 143 -5.65 11.48 -3.09
CA TRP A 143 -4.91 11.85 -4.29
C TRP A 143 -3.50 12.41 -4.01
N ALA A 144 -3.22 12.88 -2.79
CA ALA A 144 -1.94 13.52 -2.44
C ALA A 144 -0.86 12.52 -1.98
N ILE A 145 -1.24 11.27 -1.73
CA ILE A 145 -0.39 10.22 -1.12
C ILE A 145 -0.21 9.02 -2.08
N ARG A 146 -0.50 9.20 -3.37
CA ARG A 146 -0.21 8.21 -4.42
C ARG A 146 0.98 8.64 -5.25
#